data_AF-A0A485KPF0-F1
#
_entry.id   AF-A0A485KPF0-F1
#
_cell.length_a   1.000
_cell.length_b   1.000
_cell.length_c   1.000
_cell.angle_alpha   90.00
_cell.angle_beta   90.00
_cell.angle_gamma   90.00
#
_symmetry.space_group_name_H-M   'P 1'
#
loop_
_entity.id
_entity.type
_entity.pdbx_description
1 polymer ?
#
loop_
_entity_poly.entity_id
_entity_poly.type
_entity_poly.pdbx_seq_one_letter_code
_entity_poly.pdbx_strand_id
1 'polypeptide(L)'
;MSGVHVVEEGNRRKGGMSSEETEQCILDIISWFQRKKAALPKGGMDPQEVEALEKALDATVPKALAFLLEKQNGGIYFNEYKSLSLDEIISTSETNQTWDSWKRGYIPLAADADGALVVVDTKHGNAVHELTEESLGRELGPSLTAYFETYRNELLSGNYDFVEDVGLVERSQKSRK
;
A
#
# COMPACT_ATOMS: atom_id res chain seq x y z
N MET A 1 -1.12 10.14 46.58
CA MET A 1 -0.80 9.26 45.44
C MET A 1 -1.32 9.95 44.19
N SER A 2 -0.46 10.77 43.55
CA SER A 2 -0.86 11.56 42.39
C SER A 2 -0.86 10.66 41.17
N GLY A 3 -2.01 10.52 40.51
CA GLY A 3 -2.17 9.69 39.32
C GLY A 3 -1.36 10.29 38.16
N VAL A 4 -0.39 9.53 37.68
CA VAL A 4 0.32 9.85 36.44
C VAL A 4 -0.69 9.69 35.30
N HIS A 5 -1.13 10.81 34.73
CA HIS A 5 -1.76 10.82 33.42
C HIS A 5 -0.66 10.64 32.39
N VAL A 6 -0.62 9.45 31.77
CA VAL A 6 0.13 9.24 30.53
C VAL A 6 -0.53 10.12 29.49
N VAL A 7 0.12 11.22 29.13
CA VAL A 7 -0.26 12.03 27.98
C VAL A 7 0.01 11.13 26.78
N GLU A 8 -1.02 10.76 26.01
CA GLU A 8 -0.82 10.04 24.75
C GLU A 8 0.21 10.83 23.91
N GLU A 9 1.37 10.22 23.69
CA GLU A 9 2.41 10.81 22.84
C GLU A 9 1.89 10.85 21.40
N GLY A 10 1.80 12.06 20.85
CA GLY A 10 1.47 12.30 19.46
C GLY A 10 0.12 12.96 19.28
N ASN A 11 0.14 14.13 18.63
CA ASN A 11 -1.07 14.78 18.14
C ASN A 11 -1.70 13.84 17.09
N ARG A 12 -2.62 12.97 17.51
CA ARG A 12 -3.36 12.11 16.56
C ARG A 12 -4.09 13.04 15.57
N ARG A 13 -3.80 12.87 14.28
CA ARG A 13 -4.43 13.63 13.19
C ARG A 13 -5.96 13.57 13.36
N LYS A 14 -6.62 14.73 13.24
CA LYS A 14 -8.09 14.82 13.16
C LYS A 14 -8.47 15.03 11.70
N GLY A 15 -9.09 14.02 11.08
CA GLY A 15 -9.48 14.04 9.67
C GLY A 15 -8.51 13.28 8.75
N GLY A 16 -8.86 13.14 7.47
CA GLY A 16 -8.01 12.51 6.46
C GLY A 16 -6.88 13.42 5.96
N MET A 17 -5.94 12.86 5.21
CA MET A 17 -4.93 13.63 4.47
C MET A 17 -5.58 14.47 3.36
N SER A 18 -5.06 15.68 3.12
CA SER A 18 -5.34 16.43 1.88
C SER A 18 -4.75 15.72 0.65
N SER A 19 -5.04 16.22 -0.55
CA SER A 19 -4.45 15.69 -1.78
C SER A 19 -2.93 15.84 -1.75
N GLU A 20 -2.45 17.02 -1.37
CA GLU A 20 -1.02 17.36 -1.31
C GLU A 20 -0.30 16.53 -0.24
N GLU A 21 -0.94 16.32 0.92
CA GLU A 21 -0.40 15.45 1.97
C GLU A 21 -0.33 13.98 1.52
N THR A 22 -1.31 13.54 0.74
CA THR A 22 -1.34 12.18 0.18
C THR A 22 -0.23 11.98 -0.85
N GLU A 23 -0.04 12.95 -1.75
CA GLU A 23 1.03 12.92 -2.74
C GLU A 23 2.41 12.90 -2.06
N GLN A 24 2.62 13.79 -1.08
CA GLN A 24 3.86 13.80 -0.28
C GLN A 24 4.06 12.48 0.46
N CYS A 25 2.99 11.89 1.01
CA CYS A 25 3.05 10.61 1.70
C CYS A 25 3.58 9.49 0.77
N ILE A 26 3.08 9.45 -0.47
CA ILE A 26 3.51 8.46 -1.46
C ILE A 26 4.96 8.71 -1.88
N LEU A 27 5.35 9.98 -2.10
CA LEU A 27 6.73 10.34 -2.42
C LEU A 27 7.71 9.98 -1.31
N ASP A 28 7.31 10.12 -0.04
CA ASP A 28 8.14 9.74 1.12
C ASP A 28 8.38 8.23 1.16
N ILE A 29 7.35 7.42 0.89
CA ILE A 29 7.46 5.95 0.78
C ILE A 29 8.44 5.59 -0.33
N ILE A 30 8.23 6.11 -1.54
CA ILE A 30 9.10 5.84 -2.70
C ILE A 30 10.55 6.25 -2.39
N SER A 31 10.74 7.46 -1.87
CA SER A 31 12.06 7.99 -1.51
C SER A 31 12.74 7.19 -0.42
N TRP A 32 11.98 6.57 0.50
CA TRP A 32 12.54 5.66 1.50
C TRP A 32 13.17 4.43 0.83
N PHE A 33 12.45 3.75 -0.08
CA PHE A 33 12.97 2.59 -0.81
C PHE A 33 14.18 2.94 -1.69
N GLN A 34 14.13 4.09 -2.38
CA GLN A 34 15.27 4.59 -3.16
C GLN A 34 16.50 4.85 -2.29
N ARG A 35 16.34 5.41 -1.08
CA ARG A 35 17.43 5.60 -0.11
C ARG A 35 18.01 4.28 0.41
N LYS A 36 17.18 3.23 0.49
CA LYS A 36 17.62 1.88 0.79
C LYS A 36 18.25 1.15 -0.40
N LYS A 37 18.35 1.81 -1.56
CA LYS A 37 18.89 1.26 -2.82
C LYS A 37 18.09 0.04 -3.31
N ALA A 38 16.79 0.01 -3.04
CA ALA A 38 15.92 -1.02 -3.61
C ALA A 38 15.95 -0.96 -5.14
N ALA A 39 16.01 -2.12 -5.79
CA ALA A 39 15.95 -2.24 -7.25
C ALA A 39 14.50 -2.05 -7.74
N LEU A 40 14.03 -0.81 -7.69
CA LEU A 40 12.69 -0.46 -8.16
C LEU A 40 12.64 -0.44 -9.69
N PRO A 41 11.51 -0.87 -10.30
CA PRO A 41 11.25 -0.68 -11.72
C PRO A 41 11.49 0.78 -12.15
N LYS A 42 12.10 0.97 -13.33
CA LYS A 42 12.36 2.30 -13.85
C LYS A 42 11.10 2.88 -14.49
N GLY A 43 10.71 4.06 -14.04
CA GLY A 43 9.59 4.80 -14.59
C GLY A 43 8.26 4.46 -13.93
N GLY A 44 7.28 5.32 -14.19
CA GLY A 44 5.90 5.10 -13.80
C GLY A 44 4.99 4.93 -15.00
N MET A 45 3.72 4.70 -14.73
CA MET A 45 2.62 4.66 -15.69
C MET A 45 2.44 6.02 -16.37
N ASP A 46 2.02 6.04 -17.65
CA ASP A 46 1.54 7.27 -18.29
C ASP A 46 0.17 7.66 -17.70
N PRO A 47 -0.05 8.93 -17.29
CA PRO A 47 -1.35 9.38 -16.80
C PRO A 47 -2.56 9.04 -17.70
N GLN A 48 -2.35 8.90 -19.01
CA GLN A 48 -3.39 8.51 -19.96
C GLN A 48 -3.82 7.04 -19.81
N GLU A 49 -2.99 6.20 -19.21
CA GLU A 49 -3.29 4.79 -18.99
C GLU A 49 -4.26 4.56 -17.81
N VAL A 50 -4.50 5.58 -16.98
CA VAL A 50 -5.48 5.48 -15.87
C VAL A 50 -6.89 5.22 -16.40
N GLU A 51 -7.30 5.89 -17.48
CA GLU A 51 -8.63 5.66 -18.09
C GLU A 51 -8.74 4.24 -18.67
N ALA A 52 -7.65 3.74 -19.26
CA ALA A 52 -7.58 2.37 -19.76
C ALA A 52 -7.66 1.36 -18.61
N LEU A 53 -6.99 1.64 -17.48
CA LEU A 53 -7.04 0.82 -16.28
C LEU A 53 -8.45 0.80 -15.67
N GLU A 54 -9.09 1.95 -15.51
CA GLU A 54 -10.47 2.05 -15.01
C GLU A 54 -11.44 1.24 -15.87
N LYS A 55 -11.26 1.30 -17.20
CA LYS A 55 -12.07 0.53 -18.15
C LYS A 55 -11.80 -0.97 -18.05
N ALA A 56 -10.55 -1.38 -17.89
CA ALA A 56 -10.18 -2.78 -17.75
C ALA A 56 -10.72 -3.39 -16.43
N LEU A 57 -10.70 -2.62 -15.35
CA LEU A 57 -11.16 -3.06 -14.03
C LEU A 57 -12.66 -2.89 -13.80
N ASP A 58 -13.34 -2.13 -14.66
CA ASP A 58 -14.75 -1.72 -14.47
C ASP A 58 -14.96 -1.12 -13.06
N ALA A 59 -14.01 -0.29 -12.64
CA ALA A 59 -13.95 0.35 -11.34
C ALA A 59 -13.23 1.70 -11.42
N THR A 60 -13.65 2.67 -10.61
CA THR A 60 -12.93 3.95 -10.48
C THR A 60 -11.64 3.73 -9.70
N VAL A 61 -10.52 4.09 -10.30
CA VAL A 61 -9.20 3.93 -9.68
C VAL A 61 -9.02 5.05 -8.64
N PRO A 62 -8.69 4.73 -7.38
CA PRO A 62 -8.41 5.74 -6.37
C PRO A 62 -7.27 6.65 -6.82
N LYS A 63 -7.42 7.98 -6.68
CA LYS A 63 -6.38 8.96 -7.08
C LYS A 63 -5.01 8.66 -6.47
N ALA A 64 -4.98 8.19 -5.23
CA ALA A 64 -3.74 7.81 -4.55
C ALA A 64 -3.05 6.60 -5.22
N LEU A 65 -3.81 5.63 -5.74
CA LEU A 65 -3.27 4.49 -6.49
C LEU A 65 -2.75 4.95 -7.85
N ALA A 66 -3.53 5.77 -8.57
CA ALA A 66 -3.09 6.34 -9.85
C ALA A 66 -1.77 7.12 -9.70
N PHE A 67 -1.68 7.99 -8.69
CA PHE A 67 -0.46 8.75 -8.40
C PHE A 67 0.71 7.83 -8.02
N LEU A 68 0.48 6.80 -7.22
CA LEU A 68 1.51 5.81 -6.91
C LEU A 68 2.06 5.16 -8.19
N LEU A 69 1.20 4.67 -9.07
CA LEU A 69 1.60 4.00 -10.31
C LEU A 69 2.29 4.96 -11.29
N GLU A 70 1.88 6.23 -11.36
CA GLU A 70 2.53 7.28 -12.14
C GLU A 70 3.96 7.58 -11.65
N LYS A 71 4.22 7.46 -10.33
CA LYS A 71 5.56 7.71 -9.78
C LYS A 71 6.43 6.45 -9.71
N GLN A 72 5.80 5.31 -9.49
CA GLN A 72 6.46 4.01 -9.34
C GLN A 72 5.49 2.89 -9.74
N ASN A 73 5.67 2.36 -10.95
CA ASN A 73 4.81 1.32 -11.51
C ASN A 73 5.19 -0.08 -11.00
N GLY A 74 4.84 -0.35 -9.73
CA GLY A 74 5.13 -1.62 -9.08
C GLY A 74 6.48 -1.68 -8.36
N GLY A 75 6.72 -2.78 -7.65
CA GLY A 75 8.00 -3.11 -7.00
C GLY A 75 8.22 -2.56 -5.60
N ILE A 76 7.29 -1.76 -5.05
CA ILE A 76 7.35 -1.31 -3.65
C ILE A 76 6.85 -2.46 -2.77
N TYR A 77 7.59 -2.80 -1.73
CA TYR A 77 7.10 -3.75 -0.75
C TYR A 77 6.19 -3.03 0.26
N PHE A 78 5.07 -3.65 0.59
CA PHE A 78 4.19 -3.36 1.70
C PHE A 78 4.23 -4.57 2.63
N ASN A 79 5.17 -4.54 3.59
CA ASN A 79 5.61 -5.73 4.33
C ASN A 79 6.12 -6.83 3.37
N GLU A 80 5.51 -8.01 3.38
CA GLU A 80 5.80 -9.13 2.48
C GLU A 80 5.16 -9.00 1.08
N TYR A 81 4.20 -8.09 0.91
CA TYR A 81 3.47 -7.93 -0.35
C TYR A 81 4.20 -6.97 -1.29
N LYS A 82 4.49 -7.40 -2.52
CA LYS A 82 5.10 -6.55 -3.54
C LYS A 82 4.01 -5.87 -4.36
N SER A 83 4.09 -4.54 -4.48
CA SER A 83 3.14 -3.75 -5.24
C SER A 83 3.17 -4.12 -6.71
N LEU A 84 1.99 -4.27 -7.28
CA LEU A 84 1.80 -4.65 -8.68
C LEU A 84 1.99 -3.43 -9.60
N SER A 85 2.51 -3.67 -10.78
CA SER A 85 2.46 -2.73 -11.91
C SER A 85 1.06 -2.69 -12.54
N LEU A 86 0.77 -1.71 -13.39
CA LEU A 86 -0.51 -1.63 -14.14
C LEU A 86 -0.89 -2.97 -14.78
N ASP A 87 0.03 -3.57 -15.53
CA ASP A 87 -0.25 -4.82 -16.27
C ASP A 87 -0.52 -5.99 -15.32
N GLU A 88 0.22 -6.03 -14.21
CA GLU A 88 0.02 -7.02 -13.16
C GLU A 88 -1.32 -6.80 -12.45
N ILE A 89 -1.76 -5.56 -12.22
CA ILE A 89 -3.07 -5.25 -11.64
C ILE A 89 -4.19 -5.78 -12.54
N ILE A 90 -4.12 -5.53 -13.85
CA ILE A 90 -5.12 -6.00 -14.81
C ILE A 90 -5.15 -7.53 -14.84
N SER A 91 -3.99 -8.17 -15.05
CA SER A 91 -3.90 -9.62 -15.16
C SER A 91 -4.29 -10.34 -13.86
N THR A 92 -3.93 -9.80 -12.70
CA THR A 92 -4.35 -10.31 -11.37
C THR A 92 -5.87 -10.18 -11.24
N SER A 93 -6.44 -9.03 -11.59
CA SER A 93 -7.89 -8.83 -11.53
C SER A 93 -8.68 -9.76 -12.46
N GLU A 94 -8.14 -10.09 -13.64
CA GLU A 94 -8.74 -11.07 -14.54
C GLU A 94 -8.64 -12.50 -14.01
N THR A 95 -7.48 -12.87 -13.48
CA THR A 95 -7.20 -14.23 -13.00
C THR A 95 -7.99 -14.57 -11.74
N ASN A 96 -8.15 -13.60 -10.82
CA ASN A 96 -8.74 -13.84 -9.51
C ASN A 96 -10.26 -13.64 -9.46
N GLN A 97 -10.91 -13.29 -10.58
CA GLN A 97 -12.37 -13.23 -10.68
C GLN A 97 -13.08 -14.56 -10.34
N THR A 98 -12.37 -15.67 -10.41
CA THR A 98 -12.86 -17.01 -10.07
C THR A 98 -12.76 -17.34 -8.59
N TRP A 99 -12.05 -16.53 -7.79
CA TRP A 99 -11.96 -16.74 -6.35
C TRP A 99 -13.30 -16.52 -5.67
N ASP A 100 -13.63 -17.40 -4.72
CA ASP A 100 -14.88 -17.32 -3.94
C ASP A 100 -14.97 -16.01 -3.13
N SER A 101 -13.82 -15.50 -2.70
CA SER A 101 -13.70 -14.26 -1.95
C SER A 101 -13.77 -12.98 -2.82
N TRP A 102 -13.57 -13.08 -4.14
CA TRP A 102 -13.45 -11.93 -5.02
C TRP A 102 -14.77 -11.20 -5.21
N LYS A 103 -14.71 -9.87 -5.22
CA LYS A 103 -15.89 -9.01 -5.43
C LYS A 103 -15.60 -7.92 -6.43
N ARG A 104 -16.61 -7.62 -7.26
CA ARG A 104 -16.56 -6.46 -8.17
C ARG A 104 -16.29 -5.18 -7.38
N GLY A 105 -15.28 -4.42 -7.78
CA GLY A 105 -14.80 -3.23 -7.08
C GLY A 105 -13.52 -3.46 -6.28
N TYR A 106 -13.01 -4.69 -6.20
CA TYR A 106 -11.66 -4.96 -5.73
C TYR A 106 -10.64 -4.59 -6.79
N ILE A 107 -9.64 -3.81 -6.40
CA ILE A 107 -8.46 -3.50 -7.20
C ILE A 107 -7.25 -4.05 -6.46
N PRO A 108 -6.49 -5.01 -7.03
CA PRO A 108 -5.31 -5.54 -6.39
C PRO A 108 -4.20 -4.47 -6.37
N LEU A 109 -3.59 -4.27 -5.22
CA LEU A 109 -2.52 -3.31 -4.98
C LEU A 109 -1.15 -4.00 -4.95
N ALA A 110 -1.07 -5.14 -4.27
CA ALA A 110 0.16 -5.88 -4.03
C ALA A 110 -0.13 -7.39 -3.89
N ALA A 111 0.87 -8.22 -4.13
CA ALA A 111 0.80 -9.67 -3.95
C ALA A 111 2.04 -10.20 -3.23
N ASP A 112 1.88 -11.24 -2.43
CA ASP A 112 3.00 -11.97 -1.83
C ASP A 112 3.43 -13.16 -2.70
N ALA A 113 4.44 -13.90 -2.24
CA ALA A 113 4.99 -15.05 -2.96
C ALA A 113 4.03 -16.27 -3.01
N ASP A 114 3.06 -16.34 -2.09
CA ASP A 114 2.07 -17.41 -2.00
C ASP A 114 0.80 -17.10 -2.81
N GLY A 115 0.73 -15.90 -3.41
CA GLY A 115 -0.36 -15.45 -4.25
C GLY A 115 -1.50 -14.79 -3.47
N ALA A 116 -1.36 -14.56 -2.15
CA ALA A 116 -2.29 -13.71 -1.43
C ALA A 116 -2.09 -12.24 -1.82
N LEU A 117 -3.18 -11.48 -1.76
CA LEU A 117 -3.27 -10.14 -2.30
C LEU A 117 -3.53 -9.13 -1.19
N VAL A 118 -3.05 -7.91 -1.39
CA VAL A 118 -3.62 -6.71 -0.78
C VAL A 118 -4.51 -6.06 -1.83
N VAL A 119 -5.79 -5.85 -1.51
CA VAL A 119 -6.79 -5.26 -2.40
C VAL A 119 -7.37 -3.98 -1.83
N VAL A 120 -7.77 -3.07 -2.72
CA VAL A 120 -8.54 -1.87 -2.40
C VAL A 120 -10.00 -2.11 -2.74
N ASP A 121 -10.88 -1.99 -1.75
CA ASP A 121 -12.34 -2.06 -1.93
C ASP A 121 -12.91 -0.69 -2.28
N THR A 122 -13.08 -0.45 -3.58
CA THR A 122 -13.61 0.82 -4.12
C THR A 122 -15.08 1.07 -3.77
N LYS A 123 -15.81 0.06 -3.28
CA LYS A 123 -17.21 0.22 -2.86
C LYS A 123 -17.35 0.64 -1.41
N HIS A 124 -16.33 0.41 -0.59
CA HIS A 124 -16.35 0.69 0.86
C HIS A 124 -15.24 1.68 1.23
N GLY A 125 -15.32 2.90 0.69
CA GLY A 125 -14.42 4.00 1.09
C GLY A 125 -12.95 3.82 0.67
N ASN A 126 -12.68 2.93 -0.28
CA ASN A 126 -11.33 2.51 -0.65
C ASN A 126 -10.59 1.83 0.51
N ALA A 127 -11.28 1.09 1.37
CA ALA A 127 -10.66 0.30 2.43
C ALA A 127 -9.66 -0.71 1.84
N VAL A 128 -8.60 -0.99 2.58
CA VAL A 128 -7.52 -1.88 2.14
C VAL A 128 -7.60 -3.17 2.95
N HIS A 129 -7.62 -4.32 2.27
CA HIS A 129 -7.75 -5.63 2.88
C HIS A 129 -6.73 -6.62 2.34
N GLU A 130 -6.37 -7.60 3.17
CA GLU A 130 -5.82 -8.86 2.68
C GLU A 130 -6.91 -9.67 1.97
N LEU A 131 -6.54 -10.39 0.91
CA LEU A 131 -7.43 -11.26 0.17
C LEU A 131 -6.70 -12.54 -0.24
N THR A 132 -7.34 -13.67 0.03
CA THR A 132 -6.93 -15.00 -0.42
C THR A 132 -8.06 -15.60 -1.26
N GLU A 133 -7.84 -16.72 -1.94
CA GLU A 133 -8.89 -17.39 -2.73
C GLU A 133 -10.18 -17.64 -1.92
N GLU A 134 -10.03 -18.07 -0.68
CA GLU A 134 -11.15 -18.51 0.16
C GLU A 134 -11.71 -17.41 1.08
N SER A 135 -10.94 -16.33 1.35
CA SER A 135 -11.33 -15.38 2.39
C SER A 135 -10.86 -13.94 2.16
N LEU A 136 -11.71 -13.00 2.59
CA LEU A 136 -11.34 -11.61 2.85
C LEU A 136 -10.69 -11.57 4.24
N GLY A 137 -9.40 -11.28 4.27
CA GLY A 137 -8.59 -11.26 5.47
C GLY A 137 -8.75 -9.96 6.26
N ARG A 138 -7.67 -9.55 6.92
CA ARG A 138 -7.68 -8.37 7.79
C ARG A 138 -7.92 -7.08 7.00
N GLU A 139 -8.63 -6.13 7.60
CA GLU A 139 -8.59 -4.73 7.16
C GLU A 139 -7.26 -4.11 7.59
N LEU A 140 -6.45 -3.71 6.61
CA LEU A 140 -5.15 -3.06 6.79
C LEU A 140 -5.30 -1.54 6.94
N GLY A 141 -6.39 -0.97 6.43
CA GLY A 141 -6.73 0.42 6.67
C GLY A 141 -8.14 0.78 6.18
N PRO A 142 -8.82 1.74 6.84
CA PRO A 142 -10.19 2.13 6.50
C PRO A 142 -10.30 2.93 5.19
N SER A 143 -9.15 3.34 4.64
CA SER A 143 -9.02 3.92 3.30
C SER A 143 -7.59 3.73 2.79
N LEU A 144 -7.39 3.81 1.48
CA LEU A 144 -6.07 3.72 0.87
C LEU A 144 -5.11 4.81 1.39
N THR A 145 -5.60 6.02 1.63
CA THR A 145 -4.78 7.10 2.15
C THR A 145 -4.39 6.87 3.62
N ALA A 146 -5.30 6.36 4.44
CA ALA A 146 -4.98 6.01 5.83
C ALA A 146 -3.97 4.84 5.91
N TYR A 147 -4.10 3.88 4.99
CA TYR A 147 -3.13 2.79 4.86
C TYR A 147 -1.74 3.31 4.50
N PHE A 148 -1.62 4.15 3.47
CA PHE A 148 -0.34 4.77 3.11
C PHE A 148 0.25 5.65 4.21
N GLU A 149 -0.58 6.43 4.91
CA GLU A 149 -0.10 7.26 6.04
C GLU A 149 0.50 6.41 7.15
N THR A 150 -0.20 5.34 7.55
CA THR A 150 0.25 4.40 8.58
C THR A 150 1.58 3.79 8.16
N TYR A 151 1.64 3.27 6.93
CA TYR A 151 2.84 2.63 6.40
C TYR A 151 4.02 3.60 6.28
N ARG A 152 3.81 4.83 5.79
CA ARG A 152 4.85 5.87 5.77
C ARG A 152 5.40 6.11 7.17
N ASN A 153 4.54 6.27 8.17
CA ASN A 153 4.98 6.54 9.54
C ASN A 153 5.81 5.38 10.11
N GLU A 154 5.45 4.14 9.78
CA GLU A 154 6.24 2.95 10.12
C GLU A 154 7.62 2.98 9.46
N LEU A 155 7.72 3.20 8.15
CA LEU A 155 9.00 3.31 7.44
C LEU A 155 9.89 4.42 8.02
N LEU A 156 9.29 5.56 8.35
CA LEU A 156 10.00 6.73 8.90
C LEU A 156 10.33 6.62 10.38
N SER A 157 9.79 5.62 11.10
CA SER A 157 10.11 5.38 12.52
C SER A 157 11.58 5.02 12.77
N GLY A 158 12.32 4.64 11.72
CA GLY A 158 13.70 4.19 11.80
C GLY A 158 13.87 2.73 12.23
N ASN A 159 12.75 2.02 12.48
CA ASN A 159 12.72 0.62 12.90
C ASN A 159 12.81 -0.38 11.76
N TYR A 160 12.77 0.06 10.49
CA TYR A 160 12.79 -0.86 9.35
C TYR A 160 14.05 -0.73 8.49
N ASP A 161 14.41 -1.84 7.86
CA ASP A 161 15.34 -1.92 6.75
C ASP A 161 14.72 -2.65 5.57
N PHE A 162 15.37 -2.53 4.42
CA PHE A 162 14.98 -3.26 3.22
C PHE A 162 16.08 -4.25 2.86
N VAL A 163 15.69 -5.50 2.62
CA VAL A 163 16.57 -6.55 2.12
C VAL A 163 16.05 -6.97 0.76
N GLU A 164 16.91 -6.85 -0.26
CA GLU A 164 16.59 -7.28 -1.61
C GLU A 164 16.14 -8.76 -1.62
N ASP A 165 15.12 -9.07 -2.41
CA ASP A 165 14.46 -10.39 -2.51
C ASP A 165 13.75 -10.92 -1.24
N VAL A 166 13.84 -10.21 -0.10
CA VAL A 166 13.15 -10.58 1.14
C VAL A 166 12.03 -9.59 1.48
N GLY A 167 12.20 -8.31 1.16
CA GLY A 167 11.22 -7.26 1.44
C GLY A 167 11.57 -6.41 2.67
N LEU A 168 10.54 -5.93 3.37
CA LEU A 168 10.69 -5.09 4.55
C LEU A 168 11.02 -5.93 5.79
N VAL A 169 12.07 -5.56 6.52
CA VAL A 169 12.47 -6.25 7.75
C VAL A 169 12.58 -5.29 8.93
N GLU A 170 12.13 -5.72 10.10
CA GLU A 170 12.38 -4.98 11.33
C GLU A 170 13.87 -5.02 11.68
N ARG A 171 14.42 -3.86 12.03
CA ARG A 171 15.78 -3.74 12.56
C ARG A 171 15.81 -4.34 13.95
N SER A 172 16.72 -5.28 14.17
CA SER A 172 17.03 -5.76 15.52
C SER A 172 17.40 -4.56 16.40
N GLN A 173 16.57 -4.23 17.39
CA GLN A 173 16.95 -3.28 18.41
C GLN A 173 18.13 -3.89 19.18
N LYS A 174 19.34 -3.36 18.99
CA LYS A 174 20.41 -3.61 19.97
C LYS A 174 19.91 -3.01 21.28
N SER A 175 19.66 -3.85 22.28
CA SER A 175 19.41 -3.37 23.64
C SER A 175 20.53 -2.41 23.99
N ARG A 176 20.21 -1.13 24.20
CA ARG A 176 21.18 -0.21 24.82
C ARG A 176 21.54 -0.84 26.18
N LYS A 177 22.76 -1.35 26.28
CA LYS A 177 23.37 -1.71 27.56
C LYS A 177 23.56 -0.46 28.39
#